data_AF-A0A258K975-F1
#
_entry.id   AF-A0A258K975-F1
#
_cell.length_a   1.000
_cell.length_b   1.000
_cell.length_c   1.000
_cell.angle_alpha   90.00
_cell.angle_beta   90.00
_cell.angle_gamma   90.00
#
_symmetry.space_group_name_H-M   'P 1'
#
loop_
_entity.id
_entity.type
_entity.pdbx_description
1 polymer ?
#
loop_
_entity_poly.entity_id
_entity_poly.type
_entity_poly.pdbx_seq_one_letter_code
_entity_poly.pdbx_strand_id
1 'polypeptide(L)'
;GVIGLLARIFFLAFQGMLSATAQIIGYSSNVGDVVDDGQQLPEFATIISLTATVLIFVSGLHWQLFRGLVDSYWQIPPGRWIGSARMLSSLTDQLSATFIMALRITSPFFIYGVIVNFAIGLTNKLVPQIPVYFISTPFVLAGGIFLLYLLVPEIIEAFMDSFATWVKTF
;
A
#
# COMPACT_ATOMS: atom_id res chain seq x y z
N GLY A 1 -2.76 -13.18 -19.26
CA GLY A 1 -3.43 -11.87 -19.43
C GLY A 1 -4.03 -11.33 -18.15
N VAL A 2 -4.94 -12.08 -17.49
CA VAL A 2 -5.72 -11.60 -16.33
C VAL A 2 -4.93 -11.67 -15.01
N ILE A 3 -4.18 -12.76 -14.77
CA ILE A 3 -3.40 -12.94 -13.52
C ILE A 3 -2.31 -11.87 -13.35
N GLY A 4 -1.57 -11.54 -14.41
CA GLY A 4 -0.58 -10.48 -14.36
C GLY A 4 -1.19 -9.10 -14.04
N LEU A 5 -2.41 -8.86 -14.51
CA LEU A 5 -3.15 -7.63 -14.20
C LEU A 5 -3.61 -7.61 -12.74
N LEU A 6 -4.09 -8.75 -12.21
CA LEU A 6 -4.45 -8.89 -10.79
C LEU A 6 -3.23 -8.72 -9.87
N ALA A 7 -2.08 -9.30 -10.23
CA ALA A 7 -0.81 -9.10 -9.52
C ALA A 7 -0.42 -7.61 -9.51
N ARG A 8 -0.50 -6.94 -10.66
CA ARG A 8 -0.17 -5.52 -10.77
C ARG A 8 -1.10 -4.65 -9.91
N ILE A 9 -2.39 -4.93 -9.90
CA ILE A 9 -3.36 -4.25 -9.02
C ILE A 9 -3.01 -4.47 -7.55
N PHE A 10 -2.61 -5.69 -7.17
CA PHE A 10 -2.23 -5.99 -5.80
C PHE A 10 -1.07 -5.10 -5.32
N PHE A 11 -0.01 -5.01 -6.13
CA PHE A 11 1.13 -4.14 -5.84
C PHE A 11 0.78 -2.65 -5.85
N LEU A 12 -0.05 -2.20 -6.81
CA LEU A 12 -0.49 -0.81 -6.88
C LEU A 12 -1.29 -0.39 -5.64
N ALA A 13 -2.22 -1.24 -5.18
CA ALA A 13 -2.99 -0.98 -3.98
C ALA A 13 -2.09 -0.90 -2.73
N PHE A 14 -1.12 -1.82 -2.60
CA PHE A 14 -0.17 -1.81 -1.50
C PHE A 14 0.71 -0.55 -1.51
N GLN A 15 1.30 -0.21 -2.66
CA GLN A 15 2.12 1.00 -2.81
C GLN A 15 1.32 2.27 -2.54
N GLY A 16 0.07 2.34 -2.99
CA GLY A 16 -0.84 3.47 -2.74
C GLY A 16 -1.14 3.67 -1.25
N MET A 17 -1.27 2.59 -0.48
CA MET A 17 -1.49 2.70 0.97
C MET A 17 -0.21 3.08 1.73
N LEU A 18 0.96 2.60 1.28
CA LEU A 18 2.25 3.03 1.81
C LEU A 18 2.51 4.52 1.52
N SER A 19 2.15 5.00 0.34
CA SER A 19 2.29 6.42 0.01
C SER A 19 1.31 7.29 0.81
N ALA A 20 0.08 6.85 1.02
CA ALA A 20 -0.86 7.51 1.93
C ALA A 20 -0.32 7.59 3.36
N THR A 21 0.31 6.51 3.84
CA THR A 21 0.96 6.48 5.16
C THR A 21 2.08 7.52 5.27
N ALA A 22 2.94 7.62 4.25
CA ALA A 22 4.01 8.61 4.19
C ALA A 22 3.48 10.05 4.23
N GLN A 23 2.34 10.32 3.59
CA GLN A 23 1.67 11.62 3.64
C GLN A 23 1.14 11.92 5.04
N ILE A 24 0.52 10.93 5.71
CA ILE A 24 -0.08 11.10 7.04
C ILE A 24 0.96 11.41 8.11
N ILE A 25 2.14 10.79 8.04
CA ILE A 25 3.25 11.06 8.97
C ILE A 25 4.03 12.35 8.64
N GLY A 26 3.62 13.08 7.60
CA GLY A 26 4.27 14.33 7.18
C GLY A 26 5.62 14.13 6.47
N TYR A 27 5.92 12.90 6.01
CA TYR A 27 7.16 12.58 5.30
C TYR A 27 7.15 13.10 3.86
N SER A 28 5.99 13.08 3.19
CA SER A 28 5.80 13.67 1.87
C SER A 28 4.70 14.73 1.92
N SER A 29 5.07 16.01 1.81
CA SER A 29 4.12 17.12 1.70
C SER A 29 3.80 17.40 0.23
N ASN A 30 3.25 16.41 -0.50
CA ASN A 30 2.71 16.63 -1.85
C ASN A 30 1.30 17.26 -1.79
N VAL A 31 1.03 18.07 -0.78
CA VAL A 31 -0.24 18.76 -0.61
C VAL A 31 -0.21 19.99 -1.52
N GLY A 32 -0.61 19.79 -2.79
CA GLY A 32 -0.77 20.88 -3.75
C GLY A 32 -0.11 20.68 -5.11
N ASP A 33 0.65 19.60 -5.31
CA ASP A 33 1.19 19.30 -6.65
C ASP A 33 0.13 18.58 -7.49
N VAL A 34 0.05 18.96 -8.77
CA VAL A 34 -0.86 18.31 -9.72
C VAL A 34 -0.50 16.82 -9.76
N VAL A 35 -1.50 15.94 -9.74
CA VAL A 35 -1.29 14.49 -9.93
C VAL A 35 -0.83 14.29 -11.38
N ASP A 36 0.46 14.49 -11.62
CA ASP A 36 1.14 14.17 -12.87
C ASP A 36 1.70 12.74 -12.79
N ASP A 37 1.87 12.09 -13.93
CA ASP A 37 2.34 10.70 -14.07
C ASP A 37 3.75 10.47 -13.48
N GLY A 38 4.43 11.55 -13.07
CA GLY A 38 5.74 11.57 -12.43
C GLY A 38 5.74 11.66 -10.90
N GLN A 39 4.61 11.51 -10.20
CA GLN A 39 4.61 11.51 -8.73
C GLN A 39 5.59 10.48 -8.19
N GLN A 40 6.71 10.97 -7.65
CA GLN A 40 7.76 10.14 -7.10
C GLN A 40 7.17 9.41 -5.88
N LEU A 41 7.15 8.07 -5.96
CA LEU A 41 6.79 7.24 -4.81
C LEU A 41 7.65 7.71 -3.62
N PRO A 42 7.04 7.95 -2.44
CA PRO A 42 7.82 8.26 -1.26
C PRO A 42 8.94 7.25 -1.09
N GLU A 43 10.14 7.71 -0.76
CA GLU A 43 11.36 6.88 -0.72
C GLU A 43 11.15 5.66 0.18
N PHE A 44 10.42 5.85 1.27
CA PHE A 44 9.94 4.79 2.15
C PHE A 44 9.11 3.72 1.43
N ALA A 45 8.08 4.11 0.67
CA ALA A 45 7.22 3.17 -0.06
C ALA A 45 8.03 2.39 -1.10
N THR A 46 9.02 3.04 -1.70
CA THR A 46 9.97 2.41 -2.62
C THR A 46 10.85 1.37 -1.91
N ILE A 47 11.41 1.69 -0.74
CA ILE A 47 12.25 0.76 0.03
C ILE A 47 11.45 -0.48 0.47
N ILE A 48 10.23 -0.28 1.00
CA ILE A 48 9.39 -1.41 1.42
C ILE A 48 8.99 -2.26 0.22
N SER A 49 8.54 -1.64 -0.88
CA SER A 49 8.11 -2.40 -2.07
C SER A 49 9.27 -3.18 -2.71
N LEU A 50 10.48 -2.63 -2.70
CA LEU A 50 11.68 -3.34 -3.16
C LEU A 50 12.01 -4.51 -2.23
N THR A 51 11.98 -4.31 -0.91
CA THR A 51 12.20 -5.36 0.08
C THR A 51 11.20 -6.50 -0.06
N ALA A 52 9.91 -6.15 -0.18
CA ALA A 52 8.82 -7.08 -0.45
C ALA A 52 9.05 -7.88 -1.73
N THR A 53 9.50 -7.21 -2.81
CA THR A 53 9.80 -7.88 -4.08
C THR A 53 10.96 -8.86 -3.92
N VAL A 54 12.05 -8.48 -3.25
CA VAL A 54 13.18 -9.37 -2.96
C VAL A 54 12.72 -10.59 -2.18
N LEU A 55 11.88 -10.41 -1.16
CA LEU A 55 11.35 -11.51 -0.35
C LEU A 55 10.46 -12.47 -1.16
N ILE A 56 9.70 -11.98 -2.14
CA ILE A 56 8.94 -12.85 -3.07
C ILE A 56 9.88 -13.75 -3.89
N PHE A 57 11.03 -13.23 -4.30
CA PHE A 57 12.03 -14.04 -5.01
C PHE A 57 12.67 -15.06 -4.09
N VAL A 58 13.11 -14.64 -2.90
CA VAL A 58 13.77 -15.51 -1.91
C VAL A 58 12.84 -16.62 -1.42
N SER A 59 11.55 -16.32 -1.19
CA SER A 59 10.53 -17.29 -0.75
C SER A 59 10.05 -18.24 -1.84
N GLY A 60 10.49 -18.06 -3.10
CA GLY A 60 10.04 -18.91 -4.22
C GLY A 60 8.61 -18.65 -4.68
N LEU A 61 7.91 -17.64 -4.14
CA LEU A 61 6.52 -17.33 -4.51
C LEU A 61 6.38 -16.88 -5.97
N HIS A 62 7.46 -16.36 -6.57
CA HIS A 62 7.51 -16.07 -8.01
C HIS A 62 7.22 -17.31 -8.88
N TRP A 63 7.63 -18.51 -8.46
CA TRP A 63 7.37 -19.74 -9.21
C TRP A 63 5.87 -20.10 -9.23
N GLN A 64 5.18 -19.86 -8.12
CA GLN A 64 3.74 -20.05 -8.05
C GLN A 64 3.00 -19.05 -8.94
N LEU A 65 3.52 -17.83 -9.09
CA LEU A 65 3.00 -16.84 -10.03
C LEU A 65 3.10 -17.31 -11.49
N PHE A 66 4.22 -17.93 -11.86
CA PHE A 66 4.39 -18.53 -13.20
C PHE A 66 3.47 -19.73 -13.41
N ARG A 67 3.29 -20.57 -12.39
CA ARG A 67 2.35 -21.70 -12.45
C ARG A 67 0.92 -21.21 -12.67
N GLY A 68 0.46 -20.25 -11.87
CA GLY A 68 -0.87 -19.64 -12.05
C GLY A 68 -1.04 -19.04 -13.44
N LEU A 69 -0.02 -18.37 -13.99
CA LEU A 69 -0.03 -17.89 -15.36
C LEU A 69 -0.28 -19.02 -16.38
N VAL A 70 0.46 -20.12 -16.29
CA VAL A 70 0.30 -21.29 -17.18
C VAL A 70 -1.11 -21.89 -17.02
N ASP A 71 -1.59 -22.06 -15.80
CA ASP A 71 -2.93 -22.61 -15.52
C ASP A 71 -4.05 -21.69 -16.05
N SER A 72 -3.85 -20.37 -16.03
CA SER A 72 -4.78 -19.43 -16.66
C SER A 72 -4.87 -19.57 -18.17
N TYR A 73 -3.78 -19.96 -18.86
CA TYR A 73 -3.85 -20.25 -20.30
C TYR A 73 -4.61 -21.55 -20.57
N TRP A 74 -4.59 -22.52 -19.65
CA TRP A 74 -5.34 -23.77 -19.79
C TRP A 74 -6.84 -23.60 -19.54
N GLN A 75 -7.22 -22.73 -18.59
CA GLN A 75 -8.62 -22.46 -18.25
C GLN A 75 -9.33 -21.55 -19.27
N ILE A 76 -8.59 -20.86 -20.15
CA ILE A 76 -9.14 -19.99 -21.21
C ILE A 76 -8.85 -20.64 -22.57
N PRO A 77 -9.68 -21.58 -23.05
CA PRO A 77 -9.48 -22.17 -24.37
C PRO A 77 -9.57 -21.10 -25.47
N PRO A 78 -8.68 -21.12 -26.48
CA PRO A 78 -8.72 -20.18 -27.59
C PRO A 78 -10.08 -20.28 -28.31
N GLY A 79 -10.83 -19.17 -28.36
CA GLY A 79 -12.12 -19.09 -29.03
C GLY A 79 -13.35 -18.91 -28.12
N ARG A 80 -13.23 -19.01 -26.79
CA ARG A 80 -14.29 -18.63 -25.85
C ARG A 80 -13.97 -17.27 -25.21
N TRP A 81 -14.78 -16.26 -25.51
CA TRP A 81 -14.75 -14.99 -24.79
C TRP A 81 -15.04 -15.24 -23.31
N ILE A 82 -14.11 -14.87 -22.43
CA ILE A 82 -14.42 -14.72 -21.02
C ILE A 82 -15.46 -13.61 -20.94
N GLY A 83 -16.65 -13.91 -20.42
CA GLY A 83 -17.67 -12.89 -20.23
C GLY A 83 -17.09 -11.74 -19.42
N SER A 84 -17.15 -10.51 -19.97
CA SER A 84 -16.61 -9.29 -19.36
C SER A 84 -17.07 -9.12 -17.91
N ALA A 85 -18.29 -9.55 -17.59
CA ALA A 85 -18.85 -9.56 -16.24
C ALA A 85 -18.04 -10.38 -15.23
N ARG A 86 -17.58 -11.59 -15.58
CA ARG A 86 -16.82 -12.46 -14.65
C ARG A 86 -15.39 -11.96 -14.43
N MET A 87 -14.81 -11.34 -15.45
CA MET A 87 -13.50 -10.69 -15.33
C MET A 87 -13.61 -9.44 -14.45
N LEU A 88 -14.65 -8.63 -14.64
CA LEU A 88 -14.89 -7.42 -13.85
C LEU A 88 -15.21 -7.73 -12.38
N SER A 89 -16.00 -8.76 -12.11
CA SER A 89 -16.29 -9.20 -10.73
C SER A 89 -15.01 -9.65 -10.02
N SER A 90 -14.22 -10.52 -10.68
CA SER A 90 -12.95 -11.01 -10.11
C SER A 90 -11.96 -9.88 -9.85
N LEU A 91 -11.91 -8.88 -10.73
CA LEU A 91 -11.09 -7.68 -10.54
C LEU A 91 -11.55 -6.85 -9.34
N THR A 92 -12.85 -6.64 -9.20
CA THR A 92 -13.44 -5.85 -8.12
C THR A 92 -13.24 -6.53 -6.78
N ASP A 93 -13.48 -7.84 -6.71
CA ASP A 93 -13.28 -8.65 -5.52
C ASP A 93 -11.81 -8.61 -5.07
N GLN A 94 -10.87 -8.77 -6.02
CA GLN A 94 -9.45 -8.71 -5.73
C GLN A 94 -8.99 -7.32 -5.25
N LEU A 95 -9.48 -6.27 -5.91
CA LEU A 95 -9.16 -4.90 -5.55
C LEU A 95 -9.67 -4.58 -4.14
N SER A 96 -10.91 -4.97 -3.83
CA SER A 96 -11.51 -4.82 -2.51
C SER A 96 -10.72 -5.57 -1.43
N ALA A 97 -10.39 -6.84 -1.67
CA ALA A 97 -9.63 -7.66 -0.73
C ALA A 97 -8.23 -7.06 -0.45
N THR A 98 -7.53 -6.64 -1.50
CA THR A 98 -6.19 -6.06 -1.34
C THR A 98 -6.25 -4.70 -0.64
N PHE A 99 -7.24 -3.88 -0.96
CA PHE A 99 -7.40 -2.57 -0.35
C PHE A 99 -7.71 -2.69 1.16
N ILE A 100 -8.61 -3.60 1.55
CA ILE A 100 -8.92 -3.86 2.96
C ILE A 100 -7.67 -4.36 3.70
N MET A 101 -6.90 -5.27 3.09
CA MET A 101 -5.65 -5.76 3.65
C MET A 101 -4.65 -4.62 3.86
N ALA A 102 -4.39 -3.83 2.82
CA ALA A 102 -3.44 -2.72 2.89
C ALA A 102 -3.90 -1.63 3.89
N LEU A 103 -5.21 -1.40 4.01
CA LEU A 103 -5.81 -0.53 5.02
C LEU A 103 -5.64 -1.06 6.44
N ARG A 104 -5.77 -2.37 6.66
CA ARG A 104 -5.49 -2.97 7.97
C ARG A 104 -4.04 -2.79 8.37
N ILE A 105 -3.11 -3.04 7.45
CA ILE A 105 -1.66 -2.87 7.68
C ILE A 105 -1.32 -1.41 8.01
N THR A 106 -1.95 -0.46 7.33
CA THR A 106 -1.67 0.97 7.51
C THR A 106 -2.50 1.62 8.62
N SER A 107 -3.52 0.93 9.16
CA SER A 107 -4.42 1.45 10.20
C SER A 107 -3.73 2.08 11.42
N PRO A 108 -2.59 1.55 11.95
CA PRO A 108 -1.93 2.17 13.11
C PRO A 108 -1.42 3.58 12.79
N PHE A 109 -0.96 3.80 11.56
CA PHE A 109 -0.48 5.10 11.09
C PHE A 109 -1.62 6.10 10.93
N PHE A 110 -2.78 5.66 10.44
CA PHE A 110 -3.96 6.50 10.35
C PHE A 110 -4.42 6.97 11.74
N ILE A 111 -4.44 6.06 12.72
CA ILE A 111 -4.80 6.39 14.11
C ILE A 111 -3.81 7.43 14.68
N TYR A 112 -2.52 7.18 14.52
CA TYR A 112 -1.47 8.13 14.93
C TYR A 112 -1.66 9.50 14.26
N GLY A 113 -1.84 9.52 12.94
CA GLY A 113 -2.04 10.73 12.18
C GLY A 113 -3.24 11.54 12.65
N VAL A 114 -4.38 10.88 12.90
CA VAL A 114 -5.58 11.54 13.42
C VAL A 114 -5.31 12.16 14.79
N ILE A 115 -4.69 11.41 15.71
CA ILE A 115 -4.40 11.89 17.07
C ILE A 115 -3.45 13.10 17.02
N VAL A 116 -2.38 13.02 16.22
CA VAL A 116 -1.37 14.07 16.14
C VAL A 116 -1.93 15.31 15.44
N ASN A 117 -2.64 15.16 14.32
CA ASN A 117 -3.29 16.29 13.66
C ASN A 117 -4.33 16.95 14.57
N PHE A 118 -5.07 16.17 15.35
CA PHE A 118 -6.03 16.69 16.32
C PHE A 118 -5.33 17.47 17.45
N ALA A 119 -4.23 16.95 18.00
CA ALA A 119 -3.42 17.64 19.00
C ALA A 119 -2.90 18.98 18.45
N ILE A 120 -2.34 19.00 17.24
CA ILE A 120 -1.83 20.22 16.58
C ILE A 120 -2.97 21.22 16.35
N GLY A 121 -4.13 20.75 15.88
CA GLY A 121 -5.31 21.58 15.67
C GLY A 121 -5.79 22.24 16.97
N LEU A 122 -5.79 21.49 18.08
CA LEU A 122 -6.12 22.04 19.39
C LEU A 122 -5.07 23.05 19.87
N THR A 123 -3.78 22.75 19.71
CA THR A 123 -2.70 23.68 20.10
C THR A 123 -2.74 24.97 19.29
N ASN A 124 -3.00 24.90 17.98
CA ASN A 124 -3.18 26.08 17.11
C ASN A 124 -4.32 26.98 17.61
N LYS A 125 -5.41 26.39 18.15
CA LYS A 125 -6.52 27.16 18.71
C LYS A 125 -6.16 27.84 20.04
N LEU A 126 -5.31 27.22 20.86
CA LEU A 126 -4.91 27.73 22.18
C LEU A 126 -3.78 28.77 22.10
N VAL A 127 -2.88 28.66 21.13
CA VAL A 127 -1.75 29.58 20.93
C VAL A 127 -1.74 30.09 19.48
N PRO A 128 -2.68 30.99 19.11
CA PRO A 128 -2.81 31.46 17.73
C PRO A 128 -1.72 32.46 17.31
N GLN A 129 -0.90 32.96 18.25
CA GLN A 129 0.15 33.95 17.98
C GLN A 129 1.41 33.36 17.33
N ILE A 130 1.65 32.05 17.44
CA ILE A 130 2.80 31.37 16.86
C ILE A 130 2.28 30.29 15.91
N PRO A 131 2.76 30.20 14.65
CA PRO A 131 2.38 29.10 13.77
C PRO A 131 2.96 27.79 14.32
N VAL A 132 2.15 27.07 15.11
CA VAL A 132 2.55 25.82 15.79
C VAL A 132 2.97 24.76 14.78
N TYR A 133 2.50 24.85 13.54
CA TYR A 133 2.86 23.94 12.45
C TYR A 133 4.38 23.81 12.24
N PHE A 134 5.14 24.90 12.32
CA PHE A 134 6.61 24.85 12.17
C PHE A 134 7.31 24.11 13.30
N ILE A 135 6.73 24.14 14.50
CA ILE A 135 7.27 23.43 15.66
C ILE A 135 6.81 21.99 15.62
N SER A 136 5.56 21.72 15.26
CA SER A 136 4.98 20.38 15.30
C SER A 136 5.43 19.48 14.16
N THR A 137 5.67 19.98 12.95
CA THR A 137 6.08 19.14 11.81
C THR A 137 7.29 18.23 12.09
N PRO A 138 8.42 18.70 12.67
CA PRO A 138 9.52 17.80 13.00
C PRO A 138 9.15 16.77 14.07
N PHE A 139 8.26 17.10 15.02
CA PHE A 139 7.78 16.14 16.01
C PHE A 139 6.85 15.09 15.39
N VAL A 140 5.95 15.49 14.48
CA VAL A 140 5.08 14.54 13.75
C VAL A 140 5.91 13.57 12.95
N LEU A 141 6.90 14.09 12.21
CA LEU A 141 7.80 13.30 11.39
C LEU A 141 8.63 12.34 12.25
N ALA A 142 9.22 12.83 13.35
CA ALA A 142 10.01 12.00 14.25
C ALA A 142 9.17 10.87 14.87
N GLY A 143 7.97 11.17 15.37
CA GLY A 143 7.07 10.15 15.90
C GLY A 143 6.56 9.19 14.84
N GLY A 144 6.33 9.67 13.61
CA GLY A 144 5.92 8.84 12.48
C GLY A 144 7.02 7.88 12.03
N ILE A 145 8.26 8.34 11.96
CA ILE A 145 9.44 7.50 11.67
C ILE A 145 9.67 6.49 12.80
N PHE A 146 9.50 6.89 14.06
CA PHE A 146 9.61 5.97 15.19
C PHE A 146 8.57 4.86 15.15
N LEU A 147 7.30 5.22 14.90
CA LEU A 147 6.21 4.27 14.75
C LEU A 147 6.44 3.35 13.55
N LEU A 148 6.90 3.90 12.42
CA LEU A 148 7.30 3.16 11.24
C LEU A 148 8.37 2.13 11.57
N TYR A 149 9.45 2.52 12.24
CA TYR A 149 10.54 1.62 12.63
C TYR A 149 10.04 0.39 13.40
N LEU A 150 9.05 0.57 14.28
CA LEU A 150 8.45 -0.53 15.03
C LEU A 150 7.56 -1.44 14.15
N LEU A 151 6.88 -0.85 13.16
CA LEU A 151 5.89 -1.54 12.32
C LEU A 151 6.45 -2.10 11.02
N VAL A 152 7.67 -1.74 10.58
CA VAL A 152 8.30 -2.33 9.38
C VAL A 152 8.24 -3.86 9.34
N PRO A 153 8.66 -4.60 10.39
CA PRO A 153 8.59 -6.06 10.34
C PRO A 153 7.14 -6.56 10.16
N GLU A 154 6.19 -6.00 10.89
CA GLU A 154 4.77 -6.37 10.77
C GLU A 154 4.20 -6.06 9.38
N ILE A 155 4.57 -4.93 8.77
CA ILE A 155 4.15 -4.57 7.41
C ILE A 155 4.65 -5.61 6.40
N ILE A 156 5.92 -6.03 6.53
CA ILE A 156 6.54 -6.98 5.62
C ILE A 156 5.94 -8.38 5.81
N GLU A 157 5.76 -8.83 7.05
CA GLU A 157 5.15 -10.12 7.38
C GLU A 157 3.70 -10.18 6.90
N ALA A 158 2.89 -9.17 7.19
CA ALA A 158 1.50 -9.10 6.75
C ALA A 158 1.39 -9.06 5.21
N PHE A 159 2.33 -8.39 4.54
CA PHE A 159 2.41 -8.41 3.08
C PHE A 159 2.72 -9.81 2.56
N MET A 160 3.72 -10.51 3.14
CA MET A 160 4.09 -11.87 2.74
C MET A 160 2.98 -12.88 2.95
N ASP A 161 2.32 -12.86 4.10
CA ASP A 161 1.21 -13.77 4.40
C ASP A 161 0.04 -13.60 3.44
N SER A 162 -0.30 -12.34 3.15
CA SER A 162 -1.41 -12.04 2.27
C SER A 162 -1.08 -12.32 0.81
N PHE A 163 0.15 -12.05 0.38
CA PHE A 163 0.61 -12.40 -0.96
C PHE A 163 0.63 -13.92 -1.15
N ALA A 164 1.13 -14.68 -0.16
CA ALA A 164 1.12 -16.14 -0.20
C ALA A 164 -0.31 -16.71 -0.23
N THR A 165 -1.25 -16.10 0.50
CA THR A 165 -2.67 -16.49 0.48
C THR A 165 -3.32 -16.19 -0.86
N TRP A 166 -3.05 -15.01 -1.42
CA TRP A 166 -3.55 -14.61 -2.73
C TRP A 166 -3.08 -15.55 -3.84
N VAL A 167 -1.79 -15.89 -3.85
CA VAL A 167 -1.23 -16.80 -4.86
C VAL A 167 -1.87 -18.20 -4.80
N LYS A 168 -2.20 -18.71 -3.61
CA LYS A 168 -2.91 -19.99 -3.43
C LYS A 168 -4.36 -19.99 -3.90
N THR A 169 -4.92 -18.83 -4.25
CA THR A 169 -6.30 -18.72 -4.74
C THR A 169 -6.41 -19.15 -6.21
N PHE A 170 -5.28 -19.29 -6.90
CA PHE A 170 -5.15 -19.83 -8.25
C PHE A 170 -4.62 -21.27 -8.22
#